data_AF-A0A1I0MKX3-F1
#
_entry.id   AF-A0A1I0MKX3-F1
#
_cell.length_a   1.000
_cell.length_b   1.000
_cell.length_c   1.000
_cell.angle_alpha   90.00
_cell.angle_beta   90.00
_cell.angle_gamma   90.00
#
_symmetry.space_group_name_H-M   'P 1'
#
loop_
_entity.id
_entity.type
_entity.pdbx_description
1 polymer ?
#
loop_
_entity_poly.entity_id
_entity_poly.type
_entity_poly.pdbx_seq_one_letter_code
_entity_poly.pdbx_strand_id
1 'polypeptide(L)'
;MYRDGHVGFNALLYAPFVPLVTARWSLALALWGAALAIVTATLPDVDQAIARIDHRGPTHTVWFACLVGLVAGAGTVLVAHSGQAFDVGASAGFGFGFAVGTGGILAHLAGDVVTPMGISPLAPVSRAHVTFDAFKSKNGRINRAVLLVGAVALLASLALTIGQPIGVAPAGGYPSVAPRHATSAIDAAQSRPVAVIPWTAIPGLQLVSNGNSHGIPFGESESIARCEPIARPAASAIDRLRSRFRSWNRPIA
;
A
#
# COMPACT_ATOMS: atom_id res chain seq x y z
N MET A 1 -7.73 1.78 24.58
CA MET A 1 -9.14 1.40 24.33
C MET A 1 -9.18 -0.06 23.83
N TYR A 2 -10.33 -0.62 23.43
CA TYR A 2 -10.35 -1.87 22.66
C TYR A 2 -10.41 -1.57 21.16
N ARG A 3 -10.23 -2.61 20.34
CA ARG A 3 -10.18 -2.53 18.87
C ARG A 3 -11.24 -1.61 18.25
N ASP A 4 -12.51 -1.83 18.55
CA ASP A 4 -13.62 -1.02 17.99
C ASP A 4 -13.44 0.47 18.29
N GLY A 5 -13.01 0.78 19.52
CA GLY A 5 -12.73 2.14 19.95
C GLY A 5 -11.59 2.77 19.18
N HIS A 6 -10.47 2.08 19.00
CA HIS A 6 -9.33 2.61 18.26
C HIS A 6 -9.61 2.78 16.77
N VAL A 7 -10.29 1.82 16.13
CA VAL A 7 -10.70 1.91 14.73
C VAL A 7 -11.64 3.10 14.53
N GLY A 8 -12.65 3.24 15.40
CA GLY A 8 -13.55 4.38 15.39
C GLY A 8 -12.84 5.71 15.55
N PHE A 9 -11.92 5.80 16.51
CA PHE A 9 -11.20 7.04 16.79
C PHE A 9 -10.27 7.44 15.65
N ASN A 10 -9.57 6.48 15.03
CA ASN A 10 -8.75 6.71 13.84
C ASN A 10 -9.60 7.17 12.66
N ALA A 11 -10.73 6.49 12.41
CA ALA A 11 -11.67 6.88 11.35
C ALA A 11 -12.20 8.30 11.56
N LEU A 12 -12.57 8.63 12.81
CA LEU A 12 -13.05 9.96 13.17
C LEU A 12 -12.01 11.06 12.91
N LEU A 13 -10.75 10.83 13.32
CA LEU A 13 -9.68 11.81 13.13
C LEU A 13 -9.25 11.95 11.67
N TYR A 14 -9.34 10.88 10.88
CA TYR A 14 -9.03 10.93 9.45
C TYR A 14 -10.17 11.51 8.60
N ALA A 15 -11.42 11.38 9.04
CA ALA A 15 -12.60 11.77 8.27
C ALA A 15 -12.55 13.19 7.65
N PRO A 16 -12.09 14.25 8.34
CA PRO A 16 -12.02 15.60 7.74
C PRO A 16 -11.11 15.70 6.52
N PHE A 17 -10.14 14.80 6.38
CA PHE A 17 -9.15 14.85 5.30
C PHE A 17 -9.65 14.21 4.00
N VAL A 18 -10.68 13.38 4.03
CA VAL A 18 -11.21 12.71 2.83
C VAL A 18 -11.60 13.72 1.73
N PRO A 19 -12.46 14.74 1.98
CA PRO A 19 -12.78 15.74 0.96
C PRO A 19 -11.58 16.61 0.58
N LEU A 20 -10.70 16.95 1.53
CA LEU A 20 -9.53 17.79 1.27
C LEU A 20 -8.54 17.11 0.32
N VAL A 21 -8.24 15.84 0.58
CA VAL A 21 -7.32 15.03 -0.22
C VAL A 21 -7.95 14.73 -1.59
N THR A 22 -9.26 14.47 -1.63
CA THR A 22 -9.99 14.25 -2.88
C THR A 22 -9.95 15.48 -3.77
N ALA A 23 -10.20 16.67 -3.21
CA ALA A 23 -10.18 17.92 -3.96
C ALA A 23 -8.77 18.30 -4.42
N ARG A 24 -7.72 17.96 -3.65
CA ARG A 24 -6.33 18.34 -3.96
C ARG A 24 -5.61 17.40 -4.92
N TRP A 25 -5.88 16.10 -4.81
CA TRP A 25 -5.18 15.03 -5.53
C TRP A 25 -6.16 14.07 -6.18
N SER A 26 -6.76 13.15 -5.42
CA SER A 26 -7.73 12.19 -5.95
C SER A 26 -8.50 11.48 -4.84
N LEU A 27 -9.70 10.98 -5.18
CA LEU A 27 -10.48 10.12 -4.29
C LEU A 27 -9.72 8.83 -3.94
N ALA A 28 -8.98 8.26 -4.90
CA ALA A 28 -8.20 7.05 -4.67
C ALA A 28 -7.14 7.24 -3.58
N LEU A 29 -6.43 8.38 -3.57
CA LEU A 29 -5.46 8.70 -2.53
C LEU A 29 -6.15 8.95 -1.17
N ALA A 30 -7.32 9.59 -1.16
CA ALA A 30 -8.11 9.79 0.05
C ALA A 30 -8.56 8.47 0.67
N LEU A 31 -9.03 7.52 -0.14
CA LEU A 31 -9.41 6.18 0.30
C LEU A 31 -8.21 5.34 0.74
N TRP A 32 -7.06 5.49 0.08
CA TRP A 32 -5.80 4.88 0.51
C TRP A 32 -5.40 5.36 1.91
N GLY A 33 -5.47 6.67 2.18
CA GLY A 33 -5.22 7.18 3.52
C GLY A 33 -6.24 6.69 4.55
N ALA A 34 -7.51 6.54 4.18
CA ALA A 34 -8.52 5.95 5.08
C ALA A 34 -8.16 4.50 5.44
N ALA A 35 -7.71 3.72 4.45
CA ALA A 35 -7.24 2.36 4.67
C ALA A 35 -6.00 2.33 5.58
N LEU A 36 -5.02 3.20 5.36
CA LEU A 36 -3.85 3.33 6.23
C LEU A 36 -4.27 3.63 7.68
N ALA A 37 -5.12 4.64 7.89
CA ALA A 37 -5.60 5.03 9.23
C ALA A 37 -6.30 3.86 9.96
N ILE A 38 -7.13 3.08 9.25
CA ILE A 38 -7.80 1.91 9.82
C ILE A 38 -6.81 0.79 10.14
N VAL A 39 -5.85 0.51 9.26
CA VAL A 39 -4.83 -0.54 9.46
C VAL A 39 -3.93 -0.19 10.65
N THR A 40 -3.51 1.07 10.77
CA THR A 40 -2.66 1.52 11.88
C THR A 40 -3.39 1.56 13.22
N ALA A 41 -4.73 1.63 13.22
CA ALA A 41 -5.53 1.82 14.42
C ALA A 41 -5.30 0.74 15.50
N THR A 42 -4.97 -0.49 15.11
CA THR A 42 -4.69 -1.59 16.05
C THR A 42 -3.27 -2.12 15.95
N LEU A 43 -2.41 -1.46 15.18
CA LEU A 43 -1.06 -1.96 14.90
C LEU A 43 -0.18 -2.01 16.17
N PRO A 44 -0.20 -1.02 17.08
CA PRO A 44 0.56 -1.10 18.33
C PRO A 44 0.19 -2.32 19.18
N ASP A 45 -1.11 -2.64 19.29
CA ASP A 45 -1.64 -3.74 20.11
C ASP A 45 -1.32 -5.15 19.58
N VAL A 46 -0.72 -5.26 18.39
CA VAL A 46 -0.18 -6.55 17.92
C VAL A 46 0.91 -7.07 18.86
N ASP A 47 1.53 -6.18 19.66
CA ASP A 47 2.48 -6.54 20.73
C ASP A 47 1.90 -7.54 21.75
N GLN A 48 0.59 -7.52 22.02
CA GLN A 48 -0.06 -8.44 22.96
C GLN A 48 0.07 -9.90 22.54
N ALA A 49 0.28 -10.16 21.24
CA ALA A 49 0.50 -11.51 20.71
C ALA A 49 1.98 -11.92 20.71
N ILE A 50 2.92 -11.03 21.06
CA ILE A 50 4.36 -11.23 20.95
C ILE A 50 4.97 -11.33 22.34
N ALA A 51 5.26 -12.56 22.78
CA ALA A 51 5.74 -12.85 24.15
C ALA A 51 7.06 -12.13 24.56
N ARG A 52 7.82 -11.57 23.62
CA ARG A 52 9.08 -10.85 23.88
C ARG A 52 8.93 -9.32 23.90
N ILE A 53 7.73 -8.80 23.66
CA ILE A 53 7.46 -7.36 23.64
C ILE A 53 6.45 -7.07 24.73
N ASP A 54 6.84 -6.24 25.69
CA ASP A 54 5.91 -5.77 26.71
C ASP A 54 4.82 -4.92 26.06
N HIS A 55 3.57 -5.23 26.37
CA HIS A 55 2.43 -4.42 25.92
C HIS A 55 2.58 -2.99 26.47
N ARG A 56 2.41 -1.98 25.61
CA ARG A 56 2.65 -0.55 25.92
C ARG A 56 4.12 -0.18 26.16
N GLY A 57 5.02 -1.02 25.70
CA GLY A 57 6.44 -0.72 25.60
C GLY A 57 6.77 0.01 24.29
N PRO A 58 7.67 -0.53 23.46
CA PRO A 58 8.22 0.20 22.31
C PRO A 58 7.19 0.54 21.23
N THR A 59 6.13 -0.25 21.07
CA THR A 59 5.03 -0.09 20.11
C THR A 59 4.10 1.10 20.44
N HIS A 60 4.04 1.54 21.70
CA HIS A 60 3.20 2.66 22.14
C HIS A 60 4.00 3.95 22.34
N THR A 61 4.94 4.20 21.43
CA THR A 61 5.83 5.37 21.47
C THR A 61 5.71 6.23 20.21
N VAL A 62 6.12 7.51 20.33
CA VAL A 62 6.23 8.40 19.17
C VAL A 62 7.26 7.92 18.16
N TRP A 63 8.27 7.17 18.61
CA TRP A 63 9.30 6.60 17.73
C TRP A 63 8.72 5.50 16.84
N PHE A 64 7.87 4.64 17.41
CA PHE A 64 7.13 3.66 16.63
C PHE A 64 6.17 4.34 15.64
N ALA A 65 5.52 5.43 16.05
CA ALA A 65 4.70 6.23 15.14
C ALA A 65 5.50 6.74 13.93
N CYS A 66 6.68 7.32 14.16
CA CYS A 66 7.56 7.77 13.08
C CYS A 66 8.02 6.60 12.19
N LEU A 67 8.40 5.46 12.76
CA LEU A 67 8.80 4.27 12.00
C LEU A 67 7.67 3.78 11.08
N VAL A 68 6.47 3.63 11.60
CA VAL A 68 5.29 3.23 10.82
C VAL A 68 4.97 4.28 9.75
N GLY A 69 5.10 5.57 10.09
CA GLY A 69 5.02 6.66 9.12
C GLY A 69 5.99 6.50 7.96
N LEU A 70 7.27 6.25 8.22
CA LEU A 70 8.28 6.07 7.16
C LEU A 70 7.92 4.90 6.24
N VAL A 71 7.46 3.78 6.82
CA VAL A 71 7.01 2.60 6.05
C VAL A 71 5.76 2.92 5.23
N ALA A 72 4.78 3.62 5.80
CA ALA A 72 3.56 4.02 5.10
C ALA A 72 3.83 5.03 3.98
N GLY A 73 4.75 5.97 4.19
CA GLY A 73 5.23 6.91 3.17
C GLY A 73 5.87 6.18 2.00
N ALA A 74 6.84 5.30 2.27
CA ALA A 74 7.48 4.47 1.26
C ALA A 74 6.46 3.58 0.53
N GLY A 75 5.56 2.91 1.25
CA GLY A 75 4.49 2.09 0.68
C GLY A 75 3.56 2.88 -0.24
N THR A 76 3.22 4.12 0.14
CA THR A 76 2.38 5.00 -0.69
C THR A 76 3.07 5.35 -2.00
N VAL A 77 4.37 5.65 -1.96
CA VAL A 77 5.18 5.87 -3.18
C VAL A 77 5.18 4.62 -4.05
N LEU A 78 5.42 3.45 -3.49
CA LEU A 78 5.44 2.19 -4.26
C LEU A 78 4.09 1.91 -4.93
N VAL A 79 2.98 2.10 -4.21
CA VAL A 79 1.64 1.92 -4.76
C VAL A 79 1.38 2.93 -5.89
N ALA A 80 1.76 4.20 -5.71
CA ALA A 80 1.63 5.22 -6.75
C ALA A 80 2.36 4.83 -8.05
N HIS A 81 3.57 4.27 -7.95
CA HIS A 81 4.39 3.87 -9.10
C HIS A 81 3.94 2.56 -9.74
N SER A 82 3.25 1.69 -9.00
CA SER A 82 2.87 0.35 -9.48
C SER A 82 1.75 0.32 -10.52
N GLY A 83 1.05 1.43 -10.74
CA GLY A 83 -0.06 1.47 -11.70
C GLY A 83 -0.72 2.84 -11.90
N GLN A 84 -0.02 3.96 -11.69
CA GLN A 84 -0.61 5.31 -11.71
C GLN A 84 -1.85 5.41 -10.80
N ALA A 85 -1.83 4.72 -9.65
CA ALA A 85 -3.00 4.58 -8.77
C ALA A 85 -3.48 5.92 -8.19
N PHE A 86 -2.57 6.89 -8.10
CA PHE A 86 -2.80 8.21 -7.51
C PHE A 86 -2.14 9.27 -8.39
N ASP A 87 -2.81 10.39 -8.63
CA ASP A 87 -2.22 11.57 -9.28
C ASP A 87 -1.43 12.39 -8.24
N VAL A 88 -0.28 11.86 -7.82
CA VAL A 88 0.58 12.49 -6.82
C VAL A 88 2.06 12.19 -7.10
N GLY A 89 2.89 13.24 -7.09
CA GLY A 89 4.34 13.08 -7.23
C GLY A 89 4.97 12.37 -6.02
N ALA A 90 6.13 11.71 -6.23
CA ALA A 90 6.79 10.87 -5.23
C ALA A 90 6.96 11.54 -3.85
N SER A 91 7.46 12.79 -3.82
CA SER A 91 7.67 13.52 -2.56
C SER A 91 6.36 13.81 -1.82
N ALA A 92 5.31 14.19 -2.54
CA ALA A 92 3.99 14.45 -1.96
C ALA A 92 3.30 13.15 -1.51
N GLY A 93 3.44 12.06 -2.28
CA GLY A 93 2.94 10.74 -1.91
C GLY A 93 3.63 10.19 -0.66
N PHE A 94 4.96 10.34 -0.57
CA PHE A 94 5.70 9.99 0.63
C PHE A 94 5.23 10.79 1.84
N GLY A 95 5.15 12.13 1.71
CA GLY A 95 4.71 13.00 2.78
C GLY A 95 3.29 12.67 3.26
N PHE A 96 2.38 12.38 2.33
CA PHE A 96 1.02 11.95 2.64
C PHE A 96 1.01 10.63 3.43
N GLY A 97 1.65 9.58 2.90
CA GLY A 97 1.69 8.28 3.58
C GLY A 97 2.37 8.36 4.94
N PHE A 98 3.44 9.15 5.06
CA PHE A 98 4.12 9.41 6.33
C PHE A 98 3.20 10.09 7.35
N ALA A 99 2.50 11.15 6.93
CA ALA A 99 1.59 11.88 7.80
C ALA A 99 0.43 11.00 8.28
N VAL A 100 -0.20 10.24 7.37
CA VAL A 100 -1.32 9.36 7.72
C VAL A 100 -0.87 8.19 8.59
N GLY A 101 0.25 7.53 8.24
CA GLY A 101 0.79 6.42 9.02
C GLY A 101 1.21 6.84 10.42
N THR A 102 1.93 7.95 10.55
CA THR A 102 2.30 8.51 11.86
C THR A 102 1.06 8.93 12.64
N GLY A 103 0.15 9.67 11.98
CA GLY A 103 -1.09 10.17 12.57
C GLY A 103 -2.00 9.06 13.08
N GLY A 104 -2.07 7.92 12.39
CA GLY A 104 -2.86 6.78 12.83
C GLY A 104 -2.30 6.10 14.08
N ILE A 105 -0.98 5.97 14.19
CA ILE A 105 -0.36 5.50 15.44
C ILE A 105 -0.55 6.52 16.56
N LEU A 106 -0.38 7.82 16.30
CA LEU A 106 -0.65 8.86 17.30
C LEU A 106 -2.12 8.87 17.76
N ALA A 107 -3.07 8.62 16.85
CA ALA A 107 -4.47 8.44 17.18
C ALA A 107 -4.70 7.23 18.08
N HIS A 108 -4.01 6.11 17.83
CA HIS A 108 -4.02 4.96 18.73
C HIS A 108 -3.52 5.34 20.13
N LEU A 109 -2.33 5.98 20.22
CA LEU A 109 -1.74 6.43 21.49
C LEU A 109 -2.68 7.39 22.24
N ALA A 110 -3.31 8.34 21.54
CA ALA A 110 -4.29 9.24 22.13
C ALA A 110 -5.50 8.48 22.71
N GLY A 111 -6.01 7.48 21.99
CA GLY A 111 -7.06 6.59 22.51
C GLY A 111 -6.63 5.79 23.75
N ASP A 112 -5.34 5.54 23.91
CA ASP A 112 -4.79 4.88 25.09
C ASP A 112 -4.58 5.82 26.28
N VAL A 113 -4.14 7.07 26.03
CA VAL A 113 -4.06 8.14 27.04
C VAL A 113 -5.43 8.41 27.67
N VAL A 114 -6.52 8.31 26.90
CA VAL A 114 -7.88 8.54 27.43
C VAL A 114 -8.28 7.49 28.49
N THR A 115 -7.62 6.33 28.53
CA THR A 115 -7.96 5.23 29.46
C THR A 115 -7.02 5.15 30.65
N PRO A 116 -7.47 4.67 31.83
CA PRO A 116 -6.66 4.65 33.06
C PRO A 116 -5.28 4.01 32.91
N MET A 117 -5.15 2.97 32.07
CA MET A 117 -3.90 2.24 31.89
C MET A 117 -2.77 3.11 31.29
N GLY A 118 -3.11 4.15 30.50
CA GLY A 118 -2.16 5.15 29.99
C GLY A 118 -0.97 4.60 29.20
N ILE A 119 -0.03 5.46 28.85
CA ILE A 119 1.20 5.10 28.11
C ILE A 119 2.39 5.97 28.54
N SER A 120 3.61 5.61 28.11
CA SER A 120 4.80 6.46 28.21
C SER A 120 5.32 6.81 26.81
N PRO A 121 4.75 7.84 26.13
CA PRO A 121 4.94 8.05 24.69
C PRO A 121 6.39 8.29 24.26
N LEU A 122 7.21 8.81 25.19
CA LEU A 122 8.59 9.23 24.94
C LEU A 122 9.62 8.20 25.42
N ALA A 123 9.20 7.02 25.84
CA ALA A 123 10.14 5.96 26.23
C ALA A 123 11.05 5.58 25.03
N PRO A 124 12.34 5.27 25.26
CA PRO A 124 13.02 5.19 26.56
C PRO A 124 13.61 6.52 27.06
N VAL A 125 13.50 7.60 26.28
CA VAL A 125 14.06 8.92 26.62
C VAL A 125 13.42 9.50 27.88
N SER A 126 12.11 9.35 28.01
CA SER A 126 11.38 9.70 29.24
C SER A 126 10.36 8.62 29.58
N ARG A 127 10.25 8.30 30.86
CA ARG A 127 9.26 7.35 31.41
C ARG A 127 8.05 8.06 32.01
N ALA A 128 7.79 9.31 31.61
CA ALA A 128 6.59 10.03 32.03
C ALA A 128 5.34 9.29 31.56
N HIS A 129 4.54 8.83 32.51
CA HIS A 129 3.29 8.12 32.25
C HIS A 129 2.15 9.13 32.08
N VAL A 130 1.42 9.02 30.98
CA VAL A 130 0.36 9.95 30.56
C VAL A 130 -0.96 9.19 30.50
N THR A 131 -1.95 9.70 31.23
CA THR A 131 -3.32 9.18 31.28
C THR A 131 -4.30 10.28 31.68
N PHE A 132 -5.51 10.24 31.14
CA PHE A 132 -6.63 11.10 31.55
C PHE A 132 -7.65 10.36 32.43
N ASP A 133 -7.58 9.02 32.50
CA ASP A 133 -8.51 8.19 33.27
C ASP A 133 -10.00 8.55 33.05
N ALA A 134 -10.39 8.82 31.81
CA ALA A 134 -11.76 9.27 31.51
C ALA A 134 -12.77 8.11 31.60
N PHE A 135 -12.38 6.92 31.13
CA PHE A 135 -13.18 5.71 31.23
C PHE A 135 -12.34 4.44 31.08
N LYS A 136 -12.78 3.35 31.70
CA LYS A 136 -12.13 2.04 31.57
C LYS A 136 -12.14 1.55 30.13
N SER A 137 -10.99 1.07 29.65
CA SER A 137 -10.80 0.51 28.30
C SER A 137 -11.82 -0.56 27.93
N LYS A 138 -12.23 -1.40 28.90
CA LYS A 138 -13.22 -2.47 28.74
C LYS A 138 -14.69 -2.01 28.61
N ASN A 139 -14.97 -0.70 28.62
CA ASN A 139 -16.33 -0.22 28.44
C ASN A 139 -16.79 -0.41 26.99
N GLY A 140 -17.44 -1.54 26.72
CA GLY A 140 -17.90 -1.91 25.38
C GLY A 140 -18.90 -0.93 24.75
N ARG A 141 -19.66 -0.17 25.57
CA ARG A 141 -20.59 0.84 25.05
C ARG A 141 -19.82 2.02 24.43
N ILE A 142 -18.79 2.51 25.10
CA ILE A 142 -17.96 3.61 24.59
C ILE A 142 -17.20 3.18 23.34
N ASN A 143 -16.59 1.99 23.35
CA ASN A 143 -15.88 1.47 22.18
C ASN A 143 -16.79 1.41 20.94
N ARG A 144 -18.02 0.89 21.08
CA ARG A 144 -19.00 0.85 19.98
C ARG A 144 -19.52 2.23 19.59
N ALA A 145 -19.71 3.14 20.55
CA ALA A 145 -20.13 4.51 20.27
C ALA A 145 -19.08 5.25 19.44
N VAL A 146 -17.79 5.14 19.83
CA VAL A 146 -16.68 5.74 19.09
C VAL A 146 -16.54 5.11 17.70
N LEU A 147 -16.71 3.78 17.58
CA LEU A 147 -16.77 3.11 16.27
C LEU A 147 -17.88 3.68 15.39
N LEU A 148 -19.10 3.78 15.92
CA LEU A 148 -20.25 4.30 15.18
C LEU A 148 -20.02 5.75 14.75
N VAL A 149 -19.57 6.61 15.66
CA VAL A 149 -19.30 8.02 15.36
C VAL A 149 -18.21 8.16 14.30
N GLY A 150 -17.11 7.40 14.42
CA GLY A 150 -16.03 7.41 13.43
C GLY A 150 -16.47 6.91 12.05
N ALA A 151 -17.26 5.83 12.00
CA ALA A 151 -17.80 5.31 10.75
C ALA A 151 -18.76 6.31 10.09
N VAL A 152 -19.67 6.91 10.86
CA VAL A 152 -20.61 7.93 10.35
C VAL A 152 -19.84 9.15 9.85
N ALA A 153 -18.83 9.63 10.58
CA ALA A 153 -18.01 10.77 10.14
C ALA A 153 -17.28 10.47 8.82
N LEU A 154 -16.68 9.28 8.70
CA LEU A 154 -15.97 8.88 7.48
C LEU A 154 -16.92 8.74 6.27
N LEU A 155 -18.11 8.16 6.48
CA LEU A 155 -19.14 8.05 5.45
C LEU A 155 -19.72 9.41 5.05
N ALA A 156 -19.97 10.29 6.02
CA ALA A 156 -20.42 11.66 5.76
C ALA A 156 -19.36 12.43 4.95
N SER A 157 -18.08 12.34 5.34
CA SER A 157 -16.98 12.93 4.59
C SER A 157 -16.86 12.38 3.18
N LEU A 158 -17.09 11.08 2.98
CA LEU A 158 -17.14 10.47 1.64
C LEU A 158 -18.32 11.03 0.84
N ALA A 159 -19.50 11.16 1.44
CA ALA A 159 -20.67 11.75 0.77
C ALA A 159 -20.43 13.21 0.33
N LEU A 160 -19.72 14.00 1.14
CA LEU A 160 -19.33 15.38 0.80
C LEU A 160 -18.41 15.46 -0.43
N THR A 161 -17.71 14.38 -0.79
CA THR A 161 -16.84 14.36 -1.97
C THR A 161 -17.59 14.29 -3.30
N ILE A 162 -18.83 13.77 -3.30
CA ILE A 162 -19.61 13.48 -4.52
C ILE A 162 -19.92 14.75 -5.33
N GLY A 163 -19.88 15.93 -4.70
CA GLY A 163 -20.10 17.23 -5.35
C GLY A 163 -18.85 18.11 -5.51
N GLN A 164 -17.65 17.62 -5.19
CA GLN A 164 -16.44 18.44 -5.27
C GLN A 164 -15.95 18.52 -6.73
N PRO A 165 -15.63 19.73 -7.26
CA PRO A 165 -14.84 19.80 -8.48
C PRO A 165 -13.47 19.20 -8.18
N ILE A 166 -13.06 18.20 -8.97
CA ILE A 166 -11.71 17.64 -8.86
C ILE A 166 -10.75 18.78 -9.17
N GLY A 167 -9.94 19.18 -8.18
CA GLY A 167 -8.95 20.21 -8.37
C GLY A 167 -7.95 19.73 -9.41
N VAL A 168 -7.99 20.34 -10.60
CA VAL A 168 -6.92 20.21 -11.57
C VAL A 168 -5.68 20.75 -10.87
N ALA A 169 -4.74 19.88 -10.49
CA ALA A 169 -3.48 20.33 -9.95
C ALA A 169 -2.90 21.37 -10.93
N PRO A 170 -2.43 22.54 -10.46
CA PRO A 170 -1.72 23.45 -11.34
C PRO A 170 -0.61 22.63 -11.97
N ALA A 171 -0.60 22.57 -13.30
CA ALA A 171 0.40 21.84 -14.07
C ALA A 171 1.76 22.28 -13.52
N GLY A 172 2.33 21.45 -12.65
CA GLY A 172 3.67 21.65 -12.15
C GLY A 172 4.50 21.66 -13.40
N GLY A 173 5.05 22.83 -13.73
CA GLY A 173 5.85 23.01 -14.91
C GLY A 173 6.96 21.98 -14.88
N TYR A 174 6.77 20.89 -15.60
CA TYR A 174 7.89 20.25 -16.24
C TYR A 174 8.50 21.38 -17.06
N PRO A 175 9.75 21.80 -16.83
CA PRO A 175 10.43 22.53 -17.87
C PRO A 175 10.26 21.66 -19.10
N SER A 176 9.59 22.20 -20.11
CA SER A 176 9.64 21.67 -21.44
C SER A 176 11.13 21.56 -21.72
N VAL A 177 11.68 20.37 -21.54
CA VAL A 177 12.90 19.98 -22.20
C VAL A 177 12.48 20.03 -23.65
N ALA A 178 12.63 21.20 -24.25
CA ALA A 178 12.61 21.37 -25.68
C ALA A 178 13.44 20.21 -26.21
N PRO A 179 12.95 19.45 -27.20
CA PRO A 179 13.76 18.42 -27.80
C PRO A 179 15.05 19.12 -28.23
N ARG A 180 16.15 18.86 -27.51
CA ARG A 180 17.47 19.19 -28.03
C ARG A 180 17.52 18.35 -29.29
N HIS A 181 17.41 19.04 -30.42
CA HIS A 181 17.77 18.55 -31.72
C HIS A 181 19.12 17.84 -31.59
N ALA A 182 19.07 16.52 -31.36
CA ALA A 182 20.20 15.63 -31.55
C ALA A 182 20.34 15.33 -33.06
N THR A 183 20.22 16.36 -33.89
CA THR A 183 20.65 16.34 -35.29
C THR A 183 22.06 16.92 -35.30
N SER A 184 23.05 16.03 -35.19
CA SER A 184 24.41 16.23 -35.72
C SER A 184 25.39 15.08 -35.45
N ALA A 185 25.03 14.02 -34.71
CA ALA A 185 25.93 12.89 -34.48
C ALA A 185 25.56 11.59 -35.24
N ILE A 186 24.29 11.43 -35.67
CA ILE A 186 23.84 10.21 -36.38
C ILE A 186 23.99 10.36 -37.91
N ASP A 187 23.83 11.57 -38.46
CA ASP A 187 23.97 11.82 -39.91
C ASP A 187 25.44 11.78 -40.39
N ALA A 188 26.42 11.91 -39.48
CA ALA A 188 27.84 11.81 -39.83
C ALA A 188 28.35 10.36 -39.98
N ALA A 189 27.56 9.36 -39.57
CA ALA A 189 27.93 7.95 -39.65
C ALA A 189 27.43 7.25 -40.94
N GLN A 190 26.54 7.88 -41.71
CA GLN A 190 25.90 7.27 -42.89
C GLN A 190 26.57 7.60 -44.24
N SER A 191 27.66 8.37 -44.26
CA SER A 191 28.34 8.80 -45.50
C SER A 191 29.67 8.12 -45.80
N ARG A 192 29.99 6.98 -45.17
CA ARG A 192 31.17 6.17 -45.54
C ARG A 192 30.76 5.04 -46.49
N PRO A 193 31.34 4.93 -47.70
CA PRO A 193 31.04 3.82 -48.59
C PRO A 193 31.49 2.49 -47.95
N VAL A 194 30.57 1.54 -47.84
CA VAL A 194 30.86 0.16 -47.45
C VAL A 194 31.64 -0.50 -48.58
N ALA A 195 32.88 -0.88 -48.32
CA ALA A 195 33.65 -1.73 -49.23
C ALA A 195 33.01 -3.14 -49.26
N VAL A 196 32.53 -3.55 -50.43
CA VAL A 196 32.08 -4.93 -50.67
C VAL A 196 33.31 -5.80 -50.83
N ILE A 197 33.56 -6.69 -49.86
CA ILE A 197 34.61 -7.72 -49.96
C ILE A 197 33.95 -9.01 -50.48
N PRO A 198 34.39 -9.57 -51.63
CA PRO A 198 33.85 -10.82 -52.16
C PRO A 198 34.28 -12.04 -51.33
N TRP A 199 33.38 -13.01 -51.20
CA TRP A 199 33.45 -14.18 -50.31
C TRP A 199 34.49 -15.27 -50.66
N THR A 200 35.48 -14.98 -51.51
CA THR A 200 36.52 -15.95 -51.88
C THR A 200 37.86 -15.60 -51.24
N ALA A 201 38.04 -15.91 -49.95
CA ALA A 201 39.33 -16.28 -49.33
C ALA A 201 39.21 -16.32 -47.80
N ILE A 202 38.74 -17.44 -47.24
CA ILE A 202 39.15 -17.87 -45.90
C ILE A 202 39.58 -19.34 -46.01
N PRO A 203 40.88 -19.66 -45.87
CA PRO A 203 41.35 -21.03 -45.80
C PRO A 203 41.07 -21.59 -44.39
N GLY A 204 40.50 -22.80 -44.31
CA GLY A 204 40.48 -23.57 -43.06
C GLY A 204 39.16 -24.17 -42.56
N LEU A 205 38.14 -24.36 -43.41
CA LEU A 205 36.91 -25.06 -42.99
C LEU A 205 36.90 -26.50 -43.56
N GLN A 206 37.14 -27.50 -42.71
CA GLN A 206 36.81 -28.88 -43.02
C GLN A 206 35.37 -29.21 -42.62
N LEU A 207 34.69 -29.87 -43.55
CA LEU A 207 33.34 -30.40 -43.50
C LEU A 207 33.19 -31.53 -42.47
N VAL A 208 32.04 -31.59 -41.80
CA VAL A 208 31.37 -32.87 -41.54
C VAL A 208 29.92 -32.78 -41.98
N SER A 209 29.65 -33.53 -43.04
CA SER A 209 28.33 -33.88 -43.56
C SER A 209 27.72 -34.99 -42.70
N ASN A 210 26.41 -34.92 -42.43
CA ASN A 210 25.55 -36.09 -42.60
C ASN A 210 24.09 -35.68 -42.77
N GLY A 211 23.55 -36.03 -43.94
CA GLY A 211 22.14 -35.93 -44.25
C GLY A 211 21.32 -37.08 -43.67
N ASN A 212 20.02 -36.85 -43.52
CA ASN A 212 19.04 -37.70 -44.19
C ASN A 212 17.66 -37.01 -44.19
N SER A 213 17.04 -37.12 -45.35
CA SER A 213 15.77 -36.53 -45.78
C SER A 213 14.67 -37.59 -45.80
N HIS A 214 13.49 -37.30 -45.25
CA HIS A 214 12.15 -37.85 -45.58
C HIS A 214 11.15 -36.93 -44.83
N GLY A 215 10.13 -36.28 -45.38
CA GLY A 215 9.08 -36.65 -46.34
C GLY A 215 7.75 -36.19 -45.71
N ILE A 216 7.01 -35.26 -46.32
CA ILE A 216 5.67 -34.83 -45.87
C ILE A 216 4.62 -35.86 -46.34
N PRO A 217 3.46 -36.06 -45.67
CA PRO A 217 2.26 -35.29 -46.05
C PRO A 217 1.24 -35.02 -44.91
N PHE A 218 0.28 -34.14 -45.23
CA PHE A 218 -0.97 -33.83 -44.52
C PHE A 218 -1.83 -35.08 -44.20
N GLY A 219 -2.60 -35.02 -43.10
CA GLY A 219 -3.70 -35.95 -42.82
C GLY A 219 -4.54 -35.52 -41.61
N GLU A 220 -5.82 -35.24 -41.84
CA GLU A 220 -6.88 -35.09 -40.84
C GLU A 220 -7.11 -36.41 -40.08
N SER A 221 -7.40 -36.36 -38.79
CA SER A 221 -8.39 -37.23 -38.14
C SER A 221 -8.60 -36.86 -36.66
N GLU A 222 -9.86 -36.98 -36.28
CA GLU A 222 -10.48 -36.81 -34.96
C GLU A 222 -9.80 -37.65 -33.88
N SER A 223 -9.80 -37.18 -32.62
CA SER A 223 -10.12 -38.02 -31.46
C SER A 223 -10.20 -37.22 -30.16
N ILE A 224 -11.38 -37.35 -29.55
CA ILE A 224 -11.85 -36.89 -28.25
C ILE A 224 -10.84 -37.17 -27.12
N ALA A 225 -10.34 -36.11 -26.49
CA ALA A 225 -9.73 -36.17 -25.16
C ALA A 225 -10.67 -35.53 -24.13
N ARG A 226 -11.07 -36.34 -23.16
CA ARG A 226 -11.95 -35.99 -22.03
C ARG A 226 -11.38 -34.82 -21.23
N CYS A 227 -12.15 -33.76 -21.08
CA CYS A 227 -11.96 -32.78 -20.01
C CYS A 227 -12.42 -33.40 -18.68
N GLU A 228 -11.47 -33.84 -17.85
CA GLU A 228 -11.71 -33.91 -16.40
C GLU A 228 -11.66 -32.48 -15.82
N PRO A 229 -12.63 -32.07 -14.99
CA PRO A 229 -12.53 -30.80 -14.30
C PRO A 229 -11.52 -30.94 -13.17
N ILE A 230 -10.41 -30.20 -13.28
CA ILE A 230 -9.49 -29.95 -12.16
C ILE A 230 -10.26 -29.16 -11.10
N ALA A 231 -10.84 -29.86 -10.12
CA ALA A 231 -11.36 -29.27 -8.91
C ALA A 231 -10.19 -28.66 -8.11
N ARG A 232 -9.95 -27.35 -8.28
CA ARG A 232 -8.98 -26.60 -7.47
C ARG A 232 -9.56 -26.25 -6.09
N PRO A 233 -8.74 -26.26 -5.02
CA PRO A 233 -9.18 -26.17 -3.63
C PRO A 233 -9.37 -24.72 -3.18
N ALA A 234 -10.25 -23.96 -3.81
CA ALA A 234 -10.54 -22.57 -3.44
C ALA A 234 -11.24 -22.46 -2.07
N ALA A 235 -12.03 -23.47 -1.69
CA ALA A 235 -12.75 -23.50 -0.41
C ALA A 235 -11.79 -23.47 0.80
N SER A 236 -10.63 -24.16 0.70
CA SER A 236 -9.70 -24.28 1.83
C SER A 236 -8.94 -22.98 2.15
N ALA A 237 -8.74 -22.10 1.17
CA ALA A 237 -8.08 -20.81 1.38
C ALA A 237 -9.05 -19.79 2.00
N ILE A 238 -10.30 -19.78 1.55
CA ILE A 238 -11.36 -18.92 2.09
C ILE A 238 -11.69 -19.34 3.52
N ASP A 239 -11.77 -20.64 3.81
CA ASP A 239 -12.02 -21.12 5.18
C ASP A 239 -10.86 -20.86 6.14
N ARG A 240 -9.61 -20.89 5.66
CA ARG A 240 -8.43 -20.47 6.46
C ARG A 240 -8.41 -18.96 6.74
N LEU A 241 -8.85 -18.13 5.80
CA LEU A 241 -8.99 -16.68 6.03
C LEU A 241 -10.14 -16.39 6.99
N ARG A 242 -11.26 -17.10 6.86
CA ARG A 242 -12.46 -16.96 7.71
C ARG A 242 -12.24 -17.47 9.13
N SER A 243 -11.39 -18.49 9.34
CA SER A 243 -11.01 -18.97 10.68
C SER A 243 -10.03 -18.02 11.38
N ARG A 244 -9.06 -17.45 10.66
CA ARG A 244 -8.16 -16.39 11.18
C ARG A 244 -8.92 -15.10 11.54
N PHE A 245 -9.91 -14.71 10.75
CA PHE A 245 -10.78 -13.57 11.09
C PHE A 245 -11.64 -13.84 12.34
N ARG A 246 -12.11 -15.08 12.55
CA ARG A 246 -12.88 -15.46 13.74
C ARG A 246 -12.02 -15.53 15.02
N SER A 247 -10.75 -15.91 14.93
CA SER A 247 -9.83 -15.81 16.08
C SER A 247 -9.50 -14.36 16.45
N TRP A 248 -9.59 -13.44 15.47
CA TRP A 248 -9.37 -12.00 15.66
C TRP A 248 -10.53 -11.27 16.35
N ASN A 249 -11.67 -11.94 16.58
CA ASN A 249 -12.90 -11.32 17.08
C ASN A 249 -13.39 -11.94 18.41
N ARG A 250 -12.55 -12.73 19.10
CA ARG A 250 -12.88 -13.21 20.44
C ARG A 250 -12.49 -12.14 21.46
N PRO A 251 -13.42 -11.66 22.30
CA PRO A 251 -13.03 -10.97 23.53
C PRO A 251 -12.30 -11.99 24.40
N ILE A 252 -11.03 -11.75 24.69
CA ILE A 252 -10.31 -12.49 25.71
C ILE A 252 -10.68 -11.84 27.04
N ALA A 253 -11.19 -12.66 27.96
CA ALA A 253 -11.67 -12.28 29.28
C ALA A 253 -10.58 -11.66 30.16
#